data_AF-A0A7J5UZM2-F1
#
_entry.id   AF-A0A7J5UZM2-F1
#
_cell.length_a   1.000
_cell.length_b   1.000
_cell.length_c   1.000
_cell.angle_alpha   90.00
_cell.angle_beta   90.00
_cell.angle_gamma   90.00
#
_symmetry.space_group_name_H-M   'P 1'
#
loop_
_entity.id
_entity.type
_entity.pdbx_description
1 polymer ?
#
loop_
_entity_poly.entity_id
_entity_poly.type
_entity_poly.pdbx_seq_one_letter_code
_entity_poly.pdbx_strand_id
1 'polypeptide(L)'
;MKTVKNVLFGSILVLLLLPGFQQFFKIVKEPPLFGSFEKLNKVTLDSLQLSNWLDGSFQTAVNQQTEAGIGFHNTLVRLYNQWQFSLFSKANAEGVIVGQQSELFEEDYLRAATGEFFIGEEVWQLKAEQLRAIQDTLKSLGKNIMVIIEPGKGSVYSDRFPSKYQTGSANQSNYKSLKMSFEQNGINLLDYNECFSQWRDTSTYRLFPRTGTHWSYYGAILAADTLVRILEAEYPDRIHSFSISKLHEAGKLKHPDDDIWLTMNLLKEAPVENIAYPELLFEPVPENGLNLLVIGDSFYFNWQNEKILLNTFSDSQFWYYNKLVHNHVGAQVGLAKERDLRSEIDKSDLILIMITERFHQNFAWGFDTELYELFYPGRIQRKDYFLNQVRIGNLEFIRIYNDAKTARMPLQERLALEAKFRMFDDWQKHPELYTDKNLVIEMLMMAIKGSPDWYAGIQKKAKDRKISDDEMLRIDAEWVYEQKQQNKKPS
;
A
#
# COMPACT_ATOMS: atom_id res chain seq x y z
N MET A 1 21.32 2.01 56.81
CA MET A 1 21.16 3.14 55.86
C MET A 1 22.41 3.47 55.04
N LYS A 2 23.61 3.68 55.62
CA LYS A 2 24.84 4.02 54.85
C LYS A 2 25.24 2.93 53.83
N THR A 3 25.20 1.66 54.21
CA THR A 3 25.54 0.54 53.32
C THR A 3 24.63 0.46 52.09
N VAL A 4 23.32 0.66 52.28
CA VAL A 4 22.34 0.66 51.19
C VAL A 4 22.60 1.80 50.20
N LYS A 5 22.92 3.01 50.70
CA LYS A 5 23.30 4.16 49.86
C LYS A 5 24.55 3.89 49.03
N ASN A 6 25.58 3.28 49.62
CA ASN A 6 26.82 2.96 48.93
C ASN A 6 26.62 1.88 47.85
N VAL A 7 25.79 0.87 48.13
CA VAL A 7 25.43 -0.17 47.15
C VAL A 7 24.65 0.41 45.98
N LEU A 8 23.67 1.28 46.25
CA LEU A 8 22.91 1.97 45.20
C LEU A 8 23.82 2.85 44.34
N PHE A 9 24.68 3.65 44.98
CA PHE A 9 25.63 4.51 44.27
C PHE A 9 26.57 3.68 43.37
N GLY A 10 27.16 2.61 43.90
CA GLY A 10 28.00 1.70 43.12
C GLY A 10 27.27 1.07 41.95
N SER A 11 26.01 0.65 42.16
CA SER A 11 25.19 0.05 41.10
C SER A 11 24.87 1.03 39.97
N ILE A 12 24.51 2.28 40.31
CA ILE A 12 24.28 3.33 39.31
C ILE A 12 25.55 3.61 38.52
N LEU A 13 26.70 3.70 39.20
CA LEU A 13 27.98 3.96 38.55
C LEU A 13 28.38 2.83 37.59
N VAL A 14 28.17 1.57 37.98
CA VAL A 14 28.36 0.41 37.08
C VAL A 14 27.42 0.50 35.87
N LEU A 15 26.13 0.78 36.08
CA LEU A 15 25.15 0.90 34.99
C LEU A 15 25.51 2.02 33.99
N LEU A 16 26.08 3.13 34.46
CA LEU A 16 26.52 4.24 33.60
C LEU A 16 27.77 3.89 32.78
N LEU A 17 28.69 3.10 33.34
CA LEU A 17 29.94 2.72 32.67
C LEU A 17 29.78 1.50 31.75
N LEU A 18 28.75 0.68 31.98
CA LEU A 18 28.53 -0.58 31.28
C LEU A 18 28.35 -0.44 29.75
N PRO A 19 27.61 0.55 29.22
CA PRO A 19 27.52 0.79 27.76
C PRO A 19 28.87 1.12 27.13
N GLY A 20 29.68 1.95 27.78
CA GLY A 20 31.03 2.29 27.30
C GLY A 20 31.94 1.06 27.29
N PHE A 21 31.92 0.27 28.37
CA PHE A 21 32.68 -0.98 28.43
C PHE A 21 32.28 -1.95 27.32
N GLN A 22 30.99 -2.18 27.11
CA GLN A 22 30.49 -3.05 26.05
C GLN A 22 30.82 -2.52 24.65
N GLN A 23 30.84 -1.20 24.43
CA GLN A 23 31.24 -0.60 23.15
C GLN A 23 32.69 -0.94 22.78
N PHE A 24 33.61 -0.86 23.75
CA PHE A 24 35.03 -1.16 23.52
C PHE A 24 35.33 -2.65 23.40
N PHE A 25 34.76 -3.47 24.29
CA PHE A 25 35.14 -4.88 24.39
C PHE A 25 34.20 -5.84 23.64
N LYS A 26 32.97 -5.41 23.30
CA LYS A 26 31.96 -6.19 22.56
C LYS A 26 31.78 -7.63 23.07
N ILE A 27 31.81 -7.79 24.39
CA ILE A 27 31.76 -9.10 25.05
C ILE A 27 30.41 -9.77 24.83
N VAL A 28 29.32 -8.99 24.87
CA VAL A 28 27.97 -9.50 24.63
C VAL A 28 27.58 -9.32 23.17
N LYS A 29 27.12 -10.40 22.51
CA LYS A 29 26.54 -10.30 21.17
C LYS A 29 25.06 -9.96 21.27
N GLU A 30 24.65 -8.85 20.67
CA GLU A 30 23.24 -8.42 20.66
C GLU A 30 22.55 -8.83 19.36
N PRO A 31 21.33 -9.41 19.41
CA PRO A 31 20.51 -9.59 18.23
C PRO A 31 20.23 -8.24 17.55
N PRO A 32 20.27 -8.16 16.20
CA PRO A 32 19.95 -6.94 15.48
C PRO A 32 18.49 -6.53 15.74
N LEU A 33 18.19 -5.24 15.68
CA LEU A 33 16.81 -4.76 15.68
C LEU A 33 16.14 -5.11 14.35
N PHE A 34 14.83 -5.33 14.37
CA PHE A 34 14.00 -5.51 13.17
C PHE A 34 13.51 -4.16 12.65
N GLY A 35 13.39 -4.02 11.33
CA GLY A 35 12.94 -2.80 10.67
C GLY A 35 13.87 -2.38 9.53
N SER A 36 13.45 -1.34 8.80
CA SER A 36 14.29 -0.70 7.79
C SER A 36 15.09 0.41 8.45
N PHE A 37 16.38 0.18 8.68
CA PHE A 37 17.30 1.20 9.19
C PHE A 37 18.11 1.74 8.02
N GLU A 38 18.12 3.06 7.84
CA GLU A 38 19.09 3.67 6.93
C GLU A 38 20.50 3.38 7.46
N LYS A 39 21.36 2.89 6.57
CA LYS A 39 22.75 2.65 6.92
C LYS A 39 23.41 4.01 7.16
N LEU A 40 23.64 4.36 8.42
CA LEU A 40 24.29 5.60 8.79
C LEU A 40 25.63 5.71 8.04
N ASN A 41 25.81 6.82 7.32
CA ASN A 41 27.09 7.14 6.69
C ASN A 41 28.14 7.32 7.79
N LYS A 42 29.31 6.69 7.62
CA LYS A 42 30.40 6.80 8.57
C LYS A 42 30.98 8.22 8.49
N VAL A 43 30.79 8.98 9.56
CA VAL A 43 31.38 10.31 9.73
C VAL A 43 32.81 10.14 10.24
N THR A 44 33.75 10.80 9.58
CA THR A 44 35.16 10.88 10.01
C THR A 44 35.54 12.33 10.19
N LEU A 45 36.69 12.59 10.83
CA LEU A 45 37.22 13.96 10.92
C LEU A 45 37.50 14.56 9.53
N ASP A 46 37.72 13.73 8.51
CA ASP A 46 37.95 14.17 7.14
C ASP A 46 36.68 14.76 6.48
N SER A 47 35.49 14.46 7.01
CA SER A 47 34.22 15.04 6.56
C SER A 47 33.87 16.35 7.27
N LEU A 48 34.71 16.85 8.17
CA LEU A 48 34.48 18.12 8.86
C LEU A 48 34.78 19.31 7.93
N GLN A 49 33.80 20.19 7.75
CA GLN A 49 33.92 21.43 6.98
C GLN A 49 33.40 22.61 7.81
N LEU A 50 33.88 23.82 7.55
CA LEU A 50 33.40 25.00 8.30
C LEU A 50 31.89 25.22 8.13
N SER A 51 31.35 24.93 6.94
CA SER A 51 29.91 25.00 6.64
C SER A 51 29.09 24.04 7.52
N ASN A 52 29.45 22.76 7.52
CA ASN A 52 28.72 21.73 8.25
C ASN A 52 28.93 21.75 9.78
N TRP A 53 30.00 22.41 10.23
CA TRP A 53 30.23 22.71 11.63
C TRP A 53 29.32 23.85 12.13
N LEU A 54 29.14 24.90 11.31
CA LEU A 54 28.34 26.08 11.65
C LEU A 54 26.83 25.82 11.57
N ASP A 55 26.37 24.97 10.64
CA ASP A 55 24.95 24.61 10.53
C ASP A 55 24.52 23.46 11.46
N GLY A 56 25.46 22.84 12.19
CA GLY A 56 25.19 21.77 13.17
C GLY A 56 25.05 20.36 12.58
N SER A 57 25.17 20.20 11.26
CA SER A 57 24.96 18.91 10.59
C SER A 57 26.07 17.90 10.91
N PHE A 58 27.32 18.33 11.08
CA PHE A 58 28.42 17.44 11.49
C PHE A 58 28.20 16.87 12.89
N GLN A 59 27.81 17.71 13.86
CA GLN A 59 27.55 17.30 15.24
C GLN A 59 26.35 16.37 15.31
N THR A 60 25.30 16.67 14.52
CA THR A 60 24.12 15.80 14.39
C THR A 60 24.52 14.41 13.87
N ALA A 61 25.35 14.35 12.84
CA ALA A 61 25.79 13.09 12.25
C ALA A 61 26.73 12.30 13.19
N VAL A 62 27.64 12.98 13.91
CA VAL A 62 28.48 12.34 14.95
C VAL A 62 27.63 11.81 16.10
N ASN A 63 26.62 12.55 16.55
CA ASN A 63 25.69 12.09 17.59
C ASN A 63 24.95 10.84 17.14
N GLN A 64 24.36 10.84 15.94
CA GLN A 64 23.67 9.67 15.39
C GLN A 64 24.59 8.44 15.30
N GLN A 65 25.83 8.61 14.83
CA GLN A 65 26.81 7.52 14.77
C GLN A 65 27.19 7.02 16.18
N THR A 66 27.34 7.92 17.14
CA THR A 66 27.69 7.57 18.52
C THR A 66 26.54 6.86 19.22
N GLU A 67 25.30 7.32 19.03
CA GLU A 67 24.08 6.71 19.55
C GLU A 67 23.90 5.29 19.00
N ALA A 68 24.10 5.09 17.69
CA ALA A 68 24.05 3.76 17.07
C ALA A 68 25.23 2.86 17.48
N GLY A 69 26.33 3.45 17.95
CA GLY A 69 27.55 2.76 18.35
C GLY A 69 27.69 2.48 19.84
N ILE A 70 26.74 2.94 20.68
CA ILE A 70 26.79 2.73 22.13
C ILE A 70 26.65 1.23 22.45
N GLY A 71 27.40 0.72 23.44
CA GLY A 71 27.25 -0.66 23.87
C GLY A 71 25.87 -0.90 24.46
N PHE A 72 25.29 -2.07 24.21
CA PHE A 72 23.91 -2.38 24.59
C PHE A 72 22.83 -1.59 23.83
N HIS A 73 23.16 -0.91 22.71
CA HIS A 73 22.19 -0.12 21.95
C HIS A 73 20.88 -0.87 21.70
N ASN A 74 20.96 -2.06 21.08
CA ASN A 74 19.77 -2.83 20.71
C ASN A 74 18.98 -3.27 21.95
N THR A 75 19.67 -3.65 23.03
CA THR A 75 19.05 -4.05 24.29
C THR A 75 18.34 -2.88 24.97
N LEU A 76 18.96 -1.70 24.98
CA LEU A 76 18.39 -0.48 25.55
C LEU A 76 17.16 -0.01 24.75
N VAL A 77 17.20 -0.10 23.42
CA VAL A 77 16.03 0.17 22.56
C VAL A 77 14.90 -0.80 22.91
N ARG A 78 15.18 -2.11 23.00
CA ARG A 78 14.15 -3.10 23.37
C ARG A 78 13.56 -2.87 24.75
N LEU A 79 14.40 -2.51 25.72
CA LEU A 79 13.96 -2.20 27.09
C LEU A 79 13.06 -0.96 27.10
N TYR A 80 13.45 0.11 26.40
CA TYR A 80 12.66 1.32 26.26
C TYR A 80 11.31 1.04 25.58
N ASN A 81 11.31 0.28 24.48
CA ASN A 81 10.10 -0.11 23.78
C ASN A 81 9.19 -0.99 24.64
N GLN A 82 9.75 -1.96 25.38
CA GLN A 82 8.99 -2.79 26.32
C GLN A 82 8.33 -1.96 27.41
N TRP A 83 9.05 -0.99 27.97
CA TRP A 83 8.52 -0.10 29.01
C TRP A 83 7.38 0.77 28.47
N GLN A 84 7.58 1.39 27.31
CA GLN A 84 6.55 2.20 26.64
C GLN A 84 5.30 1.39 26.31
N PHE A 85 5.48 0.17 25.79
CA PHE A 85 4.38 -0.73 25.48
C PHE A 85 3.62 -1.17 26.74
N SER A 86 4.34 -1.65 27.76
CA SER A 86 3.71 -2.26 28.93
C SER A 86 2.95 -1.27 29.81
N LEU A 87 3.45 -0.03 29.94
CA LEU A 87 2.84 0.97 30.83
C LEU A 87 1.88 1.91 30.11
N PHE A 88 2.10 2.18 28.82
CA PHE A 88 1.37 3.22 28.10
C PHE A 88 0.67 2.71 26.84
N SER A 89 0.73 1.39 26.56
CA SER A 89 0.21 0.82 25.30
C SER A 89 0.73 1.58 24.07
N LYS A 90 2.01 1.98 24.11
CA LYS A 90 2.64 2.76 23.03
C LYS A 90 3.62 1.89 22.25
N ALA A 91 3.44 1.84 20.94
CA ALA A 91 4.43 1.31 20.02
C ALA A 91 5.38 2.44 19.58
N ASN A 92 6.68 2.15 19.54
CA ASN A 92 7.69 3.05 18.98
C ASN A 92 8.10 2.64 17.55
N ALA A 93 7.44 1.63 16.98
CA ALA A 93 7.58 1.27 15.58
C ALA A 93 6.73 2.22 14.72
N GLU A 94 7.31 2.70 13.62
CA GLU A 94 6.65 3.64 12.72
C GLU A 94 5.36 3.03 12.13
N GLY A 95 4.29 3.83 12.11
CA GLY A 95 2.99 3.40 11.59
C GLY A 95 2.25 2.38 12.46
N VAL A 96 2.80 1.93 13.60
CA VAL A 96 2.14 0.94 14.47
C VAL A 96 1.26 1.63 15.50
N ILE A 97 -0.01 1.22 15.53
CA ILE A 97 -1.00 1.68 16.49
C ILE A 97 -1.43 0.51 17.37
N VAL A 98 -1.40 0.73 18.69
CA VAL A 98 -1.92 -0.23 19.67
C VAL A 98 -3.40 0.10 19.93
N GLY A 99 -4.26 -0.82 19.55
CA GLY A 99 -5.70 -0.80 19.80
C GLY A 99 -6.08 -1.34 21.17
N GLN A 100 -7.37 -1.56 21.36
CA GLN A 100 -7.91 -2.18 22.57
C GLN A 100 -7.38 -3.61 22.72
N GLN A 101 -7.22 -4.05 23.96
CA GLN A 101 -6.69 -5.39 24.29
C GLN A 101 -5.33 -5.67 23.65
N SER A 102 -4.53 -4.62 23.41
CA SER A 102 -3.21 -4.71 22.77
C SER A 102 -3.24 -5.29 21.36
N GLU A 103 -4.37 -5.16 20.65
CA GLU A 103 -4.47 -5.47 19.22
C GLU A 103 -3.57 -4.53 18.42
N LEU A 104 -2.69 -5.05 17.57
CA LEU A 104 -1.78 -4.22 16.80
C LEU A 104 -2.31 -3.96 15.40
N PHE A 105 -2.23 -2.71 14.97
CA PHE A 105 -2.63 -2.28 13.64
C PHE A 105 -1.51 -1.47 12.99
N GLU A 106 -1.39 -1.57 11.68
CA GLU A 106 -0.76 -0.52 10.90
C GLU A 106 -1.78 0.61 10.69
N GLU A 107 -1.35 1.85 10.88
CA GLU A 107 -2.24 3.02 10.90
C GLU A 107 -2.99 3.21 9.58
N ASP A 108 -2.37 2.84 8.46
CA ASP A 108 -2.98 2.95 7.14
C ASP A 108 -4.23 2.07 6.99
N TYR A 109 -4.28 0.89 7.61
CA TYR A 109 -5.47 0.04 7.62
C TYR A 109 -6.60 0.69 8.41
N LEU A 110 -6.28 1.37 9.52
CA LEU A 110 -7.26 2.13 10.29
C LEU A 110 -7.82 3.28 9.45
N ARG A 111 -6.95 4.05 8.80
CA ARG A 111 -7.33 5.18 7.92
C ARG A 111 -8.16 4.71 6.72
N ALA A 112 -7.85 3.57 6.13
CA ALA A 112 -8.64 2.97 5.06
C ALA A 112 -10.05 2.57 5.54
N ALA A 113 -10.13 1.87 6.68
CA ALA A 113 -11.39 1.42 7.28
C ALA A 113 -12.29 2.59 7.73
N THR A 114 -11.70 3.69 8.22
CA THR A 114 -12.42 4.92 8.60
C THR A 114 -12.68 5.86 7.43
N GLY A 115 -12.32 5.48 6.20
CA GLY A 115 -12.62 6.25 4.99
C GLY A 115 -11.73 7.48 4.79
N GLU A 116 -10.67 7.65 5.59
CA GLU A 116 -9.75 8.79 5.45
C GLU A 116 -8.97 8.78 4.13
N PHE A 117 -8.81 7.61 3.50
CA PHE A 117 -8.21 7.45 2.18
C PHE A 117 -9.22 7.46 1.03
N PHE A 118 -10.46 7.85 1.26
CA PHE A 118 -11.47 7.86 0.21
C PHE A 118 -11.11 8.82 -0.94
N ILE A 119 -11.04 8.27 -2.17
CA ILE A 119 -10.60 9.01 -3.37
C ILE A 119 -11.73 9.47 -4.29
N GLY A 120 -12.99 9.25 -3.89
CA GLY A 120 -14.17 9.61 -4.67
C GLY A 120 -14.76 8.45 -5.48
N GLU A 121 -16.07 8.52 -5.76
CA GLU A 121 -16.84 7.46 -6.42
C GLU A 121 -16.55 7.38 -7.93
N GLU A 122 -16.31 8.51 -8.58
CA GLU A 122 -16.05 8.61 -10.03
C GLU A 122 -14.86 7.74 -10.45
N VAL A 123 -13.84 7.63 -9.60
CA VAL A 123 -12.67 6.78 -9.87
C VAL A 123 -13.05 5.30 -9.94
N TRP A 124 -13.95 4.86 -9.06
CA TRP A 124 -14.37 3.47 -8.98
C TRP A 124 -15.34 3.10 -10.11
N GLN A 125 -16.20 4.03 -10.50
CA GLN A 125 -17.06 3.89 -11.68
C GLN A 125 -16.22 3.71 -12.95
N LEU A 126 -15.25 4.60 -13.19
CA LEU A 126 -14.37 4.51 -14.35
C LEU A 126 -13.56 3.20 -14.36
N LYS A 127 -12.99 2.81 -13.22
CA LYS A 127 -12.26 1.53 -13.12
C LYS A 127 -13.16 0.33 -13.39
N ALA A 128 -14.40 0.34 -12.90
CA ALA A 128 -15.35 -0.73 -13.16
C ALA A 128 -15.70 -0.84 -14.66
N GLU A 129 -15.93 0.29 -15.33
CA GLU A 129 -16.20 0.33 -16.77
C GLU A 129 -15.01 -0.21 -17.60
N GLN A 130 -13.79 0.22 -17.28
CA GLN A 130 -12.57 -0.23 -17.94
C GLN A 130 -12.33 -1.73 -17.70
N LEU A 131 -12.49 -2.18 -16.46
CA LEU A 131 -12.28 -3.57 -16.10
C LEU A 131 -13.34 -4.49 -16.70
N ARG A 132 -14.59 -4.02 -16.86
CA ARG A 132 -15.65 -4.74 -17.58
C ARG A 132 -15.23 -5.01 -19.02
N ALA A 133 -14.73 -3.99 -19.71
CA ALA A 133 -14.27 -4.10 -21.09
C ALA A 133 -13.09 -5.08 -21.22
N ILE A 134 -12.14 -5.05 -20.27
CA ILE A 134 -11.06 -6.04 -20.18
C ILE A 134 -11.62 -7.45 -19.98
N GLN A 135 -12.53 -7.63 -19.02
CA GLN A 135 -13.13 -8.92 -18.70
C GLN A 135 -13.85 -9.54 -19.91
N ASP A 136 -14.62 -8.73 -20.65
CA ASP A 136 -15.28 -9.17 -21.88
C ASP A 136 -14.29 -9.58 -22.97
N THR A 137 -13.23 -8.79 -23.14
CA THR A 137 -12.17 -9.10 -24.11
C THR A 137 -11.45 -10.39 -23.74
N LEU A 138 -11.02 -10.56 -22.49
CA LEU A 138 -10.36 -11.77 -22.02
C LEU A 138 -11.27 -12.99 -22.16
N LYS A 139 -12.56 -12.86 -21.82
CA LYS A 139 -13.53 -13.93 -21.98
C LYS A 139 -13.67 -14.38 -23.44
N SER A 140 -13.66 -13.43 -24.38
CA SER A 140 -13.68 -13.76 -25.83
C SER A 140 -12.40 -14.50 -26.29
N LEU A 141 -11.31 -14.37 -25.55
CA LEU A 141 -10.03 -15.07 -25.77
C LEU A 141 -9.93 -16.39 -24.99
N GLY A 142 -11.01 -16.82 -24.32
CA GLY A 142 -11.03 -18.03 -23.50
C GLY A 142 -10.28 -17.89 -22.17
N LYS A 143 -10.08 -16.65 -21.69
CA LYS A 143 -9.38 -16.33 -20.44
C LYS A 143 -10.33 -15.70 -19.45
N ASN A 144 -10.05 -15.83 -18.16
CA ASN A 144 -10.83 -15.19 -17.11
C ASN A 144 -9.97 -14.23 -16.29
N ILE A 145 -10.61 -13.16 -15.81
CA ILE A 145 -10.05 -12.25 -14.81
C ILE A 145 -11.02 -12.19 -13.63
N MET A 146 -10.48 -12.14 -12.42
CA MET A 146 -11.24 -12.00 -11.19
C MET A 146 -10.52 -11.02 -10.25
N VAL A 147 -11.30 -10.17 -9.59
CA VAL A 147 -10.81 -9.33 -8.50
C VAL A 147 -11.12 -10.02 -7.19
N ILE A 148 -10.12 -10.08 -6.31
CA ILE A 148 -10.22 -10.55 -4.96
C ILE A 148 -10.00 -9.35 -4.04
N ILE A 149 -11.05 -8.93 -3.34
CA ILE A 149 -10.90 -7.96 -2.25
C ILE A 149 -10.42 -8.75 -1.04
N GLU A 150 -9.14 -8.61 -0.73
CA GLU A 150 -8.52 -9.25 0.42
C GLU A 150 -9.06 -8.66 1.73
N PRO A 151 -9.12 -9.45 2.81
CA PRO A 151 -9.66 -8.97 4.05
C PRO A 151 -8.73 -7.93 4.67
N GLY A 152 -9.33 -6.94 5.31
CA GLY A 152 -8.61 -5.90 6.01
C GLY A 152 -8.73 -6.05 7.51
N LYS A 153 -7.61 -6.11 8.23
CA LYS A 153 -7.64 -6.18 9.71
C LYS A 153 -8.38 -4.99 10.32
N GLY A 154 -8.27 -3.82 9.71
CA GLY A 154 -8.98 -2.61 10.13
C GLY A 154 -10.49 -2.79 10.05
N SER A 155 -10.98 -3.28 8.92
CA SER A 155 -12.40 -3.57 8.73
C SER A 155 -12.90 -4.70 9.65
N VAL A 156 -12.21 -5.85 9.66
CA VAL A 156 -12.63 -7.07 10.36
C VAL A 156 -12.58 -6.90 11.89
N TYR A 157 -11.59 -6.16 12.43
CA TYR A 157 -11.40 -5.93 13.87
C TYR A 157 -11.64 -4.46 14.29
N SER A 158 -12.62 -3.80 13.66
CA SER A 158 -12.95 -2.39 13.92
C SER A 158 -13.38 -2.08 15.37
N ASP A 159 -13.95 -3.05 16.10
CA ASP A 159 -14.25 -2.96 17.53
C ASP A 159 -13.01 -2.89 18.43
N ARG A 160 -11.82 -3.22 17.90
CA ARG A 160 -10.54 -3.12 18.61
C ARG A 160 -9.82 -1.79 18.37
N PHE A 161 -10.44 -0.85 17.67
CA PHE A 161 -9.81 0.44 17.39
C PHE A 161 -9.56 1.25 18.67
N PRO A 162 -8.43 1.98 18.75
CA PRO A 162 -8.22 2.95 19.81
C PRO A 162 -9.21 4.11 19.66
N SER A 163 -9.48 4.85 20.75
CA SER A 163 -10.53 5.88 20.81
C SER A 163 -10.45 6.93 19.70
N LYS A 164 -9.25 7.27 19.20
CA LYS A 164 -9.09 8.22 18.08
C LYS A 164 -9.75 7.80 16.77
N TYR A 165 -9.99 6.49 16.57
CA TYR A 165 -10.60 5.93 15.36
C TYR A 165 -12.00 5.36 15.60
N GLN A 166 -12.58 5.51 16.80
CA GLN A 166 -13.92 5.00 17.14
C GLN A 166 -15.07 5.81 16.52
N THR A 167 -14.80 6.64 15.52
CA THR A 167 -15.84 7.16 14.64
C THR A 167 -16.49 5.95 13.96
N GLY A 168 -17.80 5.76 14.12
CA GLY A 168 -18.52 4.63 13.52
C GLY A 168 -18.18 4.44 12.03
N SER A 169 -18.44 3.25 11.48
CA SER A 169 -18.08 2.87 10.11
C SER A 169 -18.24 4.03 9.13
N ALA A 170 -17.19 4.33 8.37
CA ALA A 170 -17.21 5.46 7.45
C ALA A 170 -18.43 5.40 6.53
N ASN A 171 -19.16 6.50 6.38
CA ASN A 171 -20.27 6.56 5.43
C ASN A 171 -19.79 6.29 4.00
N GLN A 172 -18.57 6.74 3.68
CA GLN A 172 -17.90 6.51 2.40
C GLN A 172 -16.48 5.97 2.64
N SER A 173 -16.09 4.96 1.87
CA SER A 173 -14.73 4.40 1.87
C SER A 173 -14.42 3.81 0.50
N ASN A 174 -13.13 3.62 0.19
CA ASN A 174 -12.72 2.99 -1.05
C ASN A 174 -13.30 1.58 -1.20
N TYR A 175 -13.31 0.80 -0.10
CA TYR A 175 -13.90 -0.54 -0.09
C TYR A 175 -15.36 -0.53 -0.55
N LYS A 176 -16.21 0.33 0.05
CA LYS A 176 -17.63 0.41 -0.28
C LYS A 176 -17.87 0.82 -1.73
N SER A 177 -17.17 1.86 -2.19
CA SER A 177 -17.35 2.37 -3.56
C SER A 177 -16.78 1.43 -4.63
N LEU A 178 -15.64 0.78 -4.36
CA LEU A 178 -15.07 -0.27 -5.22
C LEU A 178 -16.06 -1.42 -5.37
N LYS A 179 -16.48 -2.02 -4.24
CA LYS A 179 -17.43 -3.14 -4.23
C LYS A 179 -18.70 -2.81 -5.00
N MET A 180 -19.37 -1.71 -4.64
CA MET A 180 -20.61 -1.30 -5.30
C MET A 180 -20.42 -1.10 -6.81
N SER A 181 -19.37 -0.40 -7.23
CA SER A 181 -19.13 -0.14 -8.66
C SER A 181 -18.84 -1.44 -9.42
N PHE A 182 -18.09 -2.36 -8.82
CA PHE A 182 -17.69 -3.62 -9.46
C PHE A 182 -18.87 -4.58 -9.58
N GLU A 183 -19.69 -4.70 -8.52
CA GLU A 183 -20.93 -5.50 -8.55
C GLU A 183 -21.93 -4.96 -9.59
N GLN A 184 -22.15 -3.63 -9.63
CA GLN A 184 -23.06 -3.00 -10.59
C GLN A 184 -22.62 -3.22 -12.05
N ASN A 185 -21.32 -3.32 -12.31
CA ASN A 185 -20.77 -3.59 -13.63
C ASN A 185 -20.59 -5.10 -13.92
N GLY A 186 -20.96 -5.98 -12.99
CA GLY A 186 -20.82 -7.43 -13.16
C GLY A 186 -19.36 -7.86 -13.34
N ILE A 187 -18.44 -7.22 -12.61
CA ILE A 187 -17.05 -7.67 -12.50
C ILE A 187 -17.03 -8.97 -11.68
N ASN A 188 -16.25 -9.96 -12.12
CA ASN A 188 -16.01 -11.18 -11.36
C ASN A 188 -15.28 -10.81 -10.06
N LEU A 189 -15.98 -10.94 -8.94
CA LEU A 189 -15.54 -10.42 -7.64
C LEU A 189 -15.66 -11.50 -6.56
N LEU A 190 -14.58 -11.69 -5.80
CA LEU A 190 -14.57 -12.46 -4.56
C LEU A 190 -14.22 -11.53 -3.40
N ASP A 191 -15.18 -11.30 -2.50
CA ASP A 191 -15.04 -10.36 -1.38
C ASP A 191 -14.69 -11.10 -0.08
N TYR A 192 -13.39 -11.26 0.19
CA TYR A 192 -12.95 -11.85 1.44
C TYR A 192 -13.09 -10.90 2.63
N ASN A 193 -13.18 -9.59 2.43
CA ASN A 193 -13.43 -8.69 3.56
C ASN A 193 -14.82 -8.96 4.17
N GLU A 194 -15.83 -9.13 3.32
CA GLU A 194 -17.15 -9.58 3.78
C GLU A 194 -17.11 -10.99 4.37
N CYS A 195 -16.45 -11.95 3.71
CA CYS A 195 -16.33 -13.31 4.23
C CYS A 195 -15.69 -13.35 5.62
N PHE A 196 -14.55 -12.67 5.81
CA PHE A 196 -13.83 -12.65 7.09
C PHE A 196 -14.63 -11.94 8.19
N SER A 197 -15.39 -10.91 7.84
CA SER A 197 -16.29 -10.26 8.79
C SER A 197 -17.36 -11.22 9.31
N GLN A 198 -17.89 -12.09 8.44
CA GLN A 198 -18.86 -13.13 8.83
C GLN A 198 -18.22 -14.30 9.56
N TRP A 199 -17.02 -14.72 9.14
CA TRP A 199 -16.29 -15.84 9.74
C TRP A 199 -15.69 -15.51 11.09
N ARG A 200 -15.42 -14.23 11.38
CA ARG A 200 -14.74 -13.80 12.60
C ARG A 200 -15.37 -14.37 13.87
N ASP A 201 -16.69 -14.34 13.97
CA ASP A 201 -17.41 -14.73 15.20
C ASP A 201 -17.68 -16.24 15.28
N THR A 202 -17.48 -16.98 14.18
CA THR A 202 -17.74 -18.42 14.08
C THR A 202 -16.48 -19.26 13.95
N SER A 203 -15.35 -18.66 13.59
CA SER A 203 -14.08 -19.34 13.42
C SER A 203 -13.50 -19.81 14.74
N THR A 204 -13.01 -21.05 14.77
CA THR A 204 -12.36 -21.63 15.96
C THR A 204 -11.05 -20.89 16.29
N TYR A 205 -10.24 -20.60 15.28
CA TYR A 205 -8.96 -19.90 15.41
C TYR A 205 -9.05 -18.49 14.81
N ARG A 206 -8.16 -17.60 15.25
CA ARG A 206 -8.16 -16.22 14.78
C ARG A 206 -7.85 -16.14 13.30
N LEU A 207 -8.62 -15.31 12.59
CA LEU A 207 -8.41 -15.00 11.17
C LEU A 207 -7.29 -13.98 10.94
N PHE A 208 -7.03 -13.13 11.93
CA PHE A 208 -5.86 -12.25 11.98
C PHE A 208 -5.12 -12.44 13.31
N PRO A 209 -3.79 -12.58 13.30
CA PRO A 209 -2.98 -12.59 14.50
C PRO A 209 -3.07 -11.24 15.20
N ARG A 210 -3.09 -11.26 16.54
CA ARG A 210 -3.09 -10.03 17.33
C ARG A 210 -1.89 -9.13 17.03
N THR A 211 -0.79 -9.80 16.70
CA THR A 211 0.57 -9.31 16.59
C THR A 211 1.01 -8.95 15.18
N GLY A 212 0.15 -9.13 14.18
CA GLY A 212 0.52 -8.92 12.80
C GLY A 212 -0.53 -8.23 11.93
N THR A 213 -0.12 -7.83 10.74
CA THR A 213 -0.96 -7.11 9.77
C THR A 213 -1.70 -8.07 8.83
N HIS A 214 -1.04 -9.18 8.44
CA HIS A 214 -1.58 -10.18 7.54
C HIS A 214 -2.68 -11.04 8.19
N TRP A 215 -3.50 -11.67 7.35
CA TRP A 215 -4.30 -12.82 7.81
C TRP A 215 -3.41 -13.87 8.47
N SER A 216 -3.96 -14.64 9.39
CA SER A 216 -3.23 -15.79 9.94
C SER A 216 -3.07 -16.84 8.86
N TYR A 217 -2.11 -17.75 8.99
CA TYR A 217 -2.08 -18.92 8.10
C TYR A 217 -3.41 -19.67 8.09
N TYR A 218 -4.09 -19.81 9.24
CA TYR A 218 -5.43 -20.39 9.30
C TYR A 218 -6.44 -19.61 8.40
N GLY A 219 -6.51 -18.29 8.55
CA GLY A 219 -7.39 -17.45 7.73
C GLY A 219 -7.04 -17.51 6.24
N ALA A 220 -5.75 -17.45 5.90
CA ALA A 220 -5.25 -17.55 4.54
C ALA A 220 -5.64 -18.89 3.88
N ILE A 221 -5.56 -20.00 4.62
CA ILE A 221 -5.94 -21.32 4.11
C ILE A 221 -7.45 -21.44 3.93
N LEU A 222 -8.28 -20.89 4.83
CA LEU A 222 -9.73 -20.84 4.62
C LEU A 222 -10.10 -20.05 3.36
N ALA A 223 -9.42 -18.92 3.14
CA ALA A 223 -9.57 -18.14 1.93
C ALA A 223 -9.19 -18.98 0.70
N ALA A 224 -8.00 -19.60 0.71
CA ALA A 224 -7.55 -20.45 -0.40
C ALA A 224 -8.47 -21.63 -0.68
N ASP A 225 -8.95 -22.36 0.34
CA ASP A 225 -9.90 -23.47 0.18
C ASP A 225 -11.19 -22.97 -0.50
N THR A 226 -11.69 -21.79 -0.09
CA THR A 226 -12.85 -21.16 -0.72
C THR A 226 -12.60 -20.85 -2.20
N LEU A 227 -11.46 -20.22 -2.54
CA LEU A 227 -11.11 -19.91 -3.94
C LEU A 227 -10.99 -21.18 -4.77
N VAL A 228 -10.22 -22.16 -4.29
CA VAL A 228 -9.94 -23.38 -5.05
C VAL A 228 -11.21 -24.20 -5.27
N ARG A 229 -12.13 -24.27 -4.29
CA ARG A 229 -13.44 -24.91 -4.50
C ARG A 229 -14.31 -24.20 -5.54
N ILE A 230 -14.28 -22.86 -5.56
CA ILE A 230 -14.97 -22.08 -6.61
C ILE A 230 -14.37 -22.41 -7.97
N LEU A 231 -13.04 -22.44 -8.08
CA LEU A 231 -12.33 -22.75 -9.33
C LEU A 231 -12.50 -24.20 -9.76
N GLU A 232 -12.52 -25.16 -8.84
CA GLU A 232 -12.81 -26.57 -9.14
C GLU A 232 -14.24 -26.74 -9.66
N ALA A 233 -15.21 -26.02 -9.12
CA ALA A 233 -16.57 -26.04 -9.64
C ALA A 233 -16.68 -25.45 -11.06
N GLU A 234 -15.87 -24.45 -11.38
CA GLU A 234 -15.82 -23.83 -12.72
C GLU A 234 -14.97 -24.64 -13.72
N TYR A 235 -13.93 -25.31 -13.23
CA TYR A 235 -12.93 -26.05 -14.02
C TYR A 235 -12.64 -27.44 -13.43
N PRO A 236 -13.63 -28.34 -13.37
CA PRO A 236 -13.52 -29.61 -12.64
C PRO A 236 -12.43 -30.54 -13.18
N ASP A 237 -12.11 -30.44 -14.47
CA ASP A 237 -11.07 -31.26 -15.11
C ASP A 237 -9.68 -30.58 -15.14
N ARG A 238 -9.54 -29.36 -14.58
CA ARG A 238 -8.28 -28.58 -14.64
C ARG A 238 -7.78 -28.13 -13.26
N ILE A 239 -8.63 -28.16 -12.23
CA ILE A 239 -8.31 -27.76 -10.87
C ILE A 239 -8.81 -28.83 -9.91
N HIS A 240 -7.95 -29.24 -8.98
CA HIS A 240 -8.32 -30.13 -7.87
C HIS A 240 -8.22 -29.38 -6.55
N SER A 241 -9.23 -29.51 -5.70
CA SER A 241 -9.18 -29.00 -4.34
C SER A 241 -8.16 -29.74 -3.48
N PHE A 242 -7.53 -29.01 -2.56
CA PHE A 242 -6.72 -29.61 -1.51
C PHE A 242 -7.58 -29.91 -0.27
N SER A 243 -7.04 -30.68 0.67
CA SER A 243 -7.69 -30.96 1.95
C SER A 243 -6.82 -30.55 3.13
N ILE A 244 -7.48 -30.10 4.21
CA ILE A 244 -6.83 -29.82 5.49
C ILE A 244 -6.82 -31.13 6.29
N SER A 245 -5.66 -31.78 6.39
CA SER A 245 -5.53 -33.06 7.09
C SER A 245 -5.47 -32.90 8.60
N LYS A 246 -4.90 -31.80 9.07
CA LYS A 246 -4.71 -31.52 10.49
C LYS A 246 -4.61 -30.02 10.77
N LEU A 247 -5.04 -29.63 11.97
CA LEU A 247 -4.79 -28.29 12.53
C LEU A 247 -3.84 -28.44 13.73
N HIS A 248 -2.74 -27.71 13.71
CA HIS A 248 -1.76 -27.70 14.80
C HIS A 248 -1.88 -26.39 15.58
N GLU A 249 -2.26 -26.46 16.85
CA GLU A 249 -2.22 -25.28 17.72
C GLU A 249 -0.79 -24.76 17.87
N ALA A 250 -0.64 -23.46 17.71
CA ALA A 250 0.67 -22.84 17.74
C ALA A 250 1.17 -22.67 19.18
N GLY A 251 2.36 -23.20 19.48
CA GLY A 251 3.12 -22.80 20.68
C GLY A 251 3.98 -21.55 20.46
N LYS A 252 4.19 -21.18 19.18
CA LYS A 252 4.96 -20.01 18.73
C LYS A 252 4.44 -19.56 17.37
N LEU A 253 4.43 -18.25 17.13
CA LEU A 253 4.03 -17.70 15.84
C LEU A 253 5.07 -17.98 14.75
N LYS A 254 4.58 -18.22 13.53
CA LYS A 254 5.35 -18.26 12.30
C LYS A 254 5.19 -16.92 11.58
N HIS A 255 6.28 -16.38 11.05
CA HIS A 255 6.20 -15.23 10.15
C HIS A 255 5.31 -15.55 8.91
N PRO A 256 4.39 -14.67 8.48
CA PRO A 256 4.23 -13.27 8.90
C PRO A 256 3.28 -13.00 10.09
N ASP A 257 2.81 -13.99 10.83
CA ASP A 257 1.82 -13.77 11.92
C ASP A 257 2.33 -12.86 13.07
N ASP A 258 3.64 -12.64 13.15
CA ASP A 258 4.32 -11.81 14.14
C ASP A 258 4.99 -10.55 13.56
N ASP A 259 4.69 -10.19 12.31
CA ASP A 259 5.41 -9.14 11.58
C ASP A 259 5.42 -7.76 12.28
N ILE A 260 4.27 -7.27 12.75
CA ILE A 260 4.21 -6.01 13.51
C ILE A 260 4.98 -6.18 14.82
N TRP A 261 4.80 -7.30 15.54
CA TRP A 261 5.48 -7.54 16.82
C TRP A 261 7.00 -7.52 16.69
N LEU A 262 7.55 -8.10 15.62
CA LEU A 262 8.99 -8.06 15.35
C LEU A 262 9.48 -6.62 15.21
N THR A 263 8.78 -5.77 14.45
CA THR A 263 9.18 -4.36 14.26
C THR A 263 9.07 -3.52 15.54
N MET A 264 8.19 -3.89 16.47
CA MET A 264 8.13 -3.25 17.79
C MET A 264 9.39 -3.44 18.61
N ASN A 265 10.24 -4.43 18.29
CA ASN A 265 11.48 -4.72 18.99
C ASN A 265 11.26 -4.78 20.51
N LEU A 266 10.34 -5.63 20.97
CA LEU A 266 10.09 -5.82 22.40
C LEU A 266 11.05 -6.85 23.00
N LEU A 267 11.21 -6.83 24.32
CA LEU A 267 11.97 -7.87 25.05
C LEU A 267 11.18 -9.18 25.16
N LYS A 268 9.86 -9.07 25.28
CA LYS A 268 8.97 -10.23 25.35
C LYS A 268 8.72 -10.83 23.98
N GLU A 269 8.63 -12.16 23.94
CA GLU A 269 8.18 -12.88 22.76
C GLU A 269 6.74 -12.53 22.40
N ALA A 270 6.41 -12.72 21.11
CA ALA A 270 5.08 -12.48 20.59
C ALA A 270 4.07 -13.37 21.30
N PRO A 271 2.99 -12.81 21.86
CA PRO A 271 1.97 -13.62 22.51
C PRO A 271 1.22 -14.44 21.45
N VAL A 272 1.10 -15.74 21.70
CA VAL A 272 0.29 -16.65 20.88
C VAL A 272 -1.11 -16.72 21.48
N GLU A 273 -2.13 -16.37 20.70
CA GLU A 273 -3.52 -16.35 21.17
C GLU A 273 -4.42 -16.97 20.11
N ASN A 274 -4.88 -18.20 20.36
CA ASN A 274 -5.84 -18.90 19.53
C ASN A 274 -5.45 -18.94 18.03
N ILE A 275 -4.21 -19.36 17.76
CA ILE A 275 -3.64 -19.51 16.42
C ILE A 275 -3.42 -20.99 16.13
N ALA A 276 -3.74 -21.41 14.91
CA ALA A 276 -3.43 -22.74 14.40
C ALA A 276 -2.77 -22.68 13.02
N TYR A 277 -1.97 -23.70 12.73
CA TYR A 277 -1.34 -23.92 11.45
C TYR A 277 -1.93 -25.16 10.78
N PRO A 278 -2.63 -25.00 9.65
CA PRO A 278 -3.13 -26.12 8.87
C PRO A 278 -2.01 -26.95 8.23
N GLU A 279 -2.23 -28.25 8.12
CA GLU A 279 -1.44 -29.17 7.31
C GLU A 279 -2.27 -29.53 6.07
N LEU A 280 -1.68 -29.36 4.89
CA LEU A 280 -2.39 -29.50 3.62
C LEU A 280 -1.98 -30.78 2.90
N LEU A 281 -2.96 -31.44 2.28
CA LEU A 281 -2.75 -32.54 1.35
C LEU A 281 -3.26 -32.14 -0.02
N PHE A 282 -2.41 -32.30 -1.02
CA PHE A 282 -2.68 -31.95 -2.41
C PHE A 282 -2.82 -33.20 -3.27
N GLU A 283 -3.73 -33.14 -4.22
CA GLU A 283 -3.80 -34.10 -5.31
C GLU A 283 -2.84 -33.67 -6.45
N PRO A 284 -2.41 -34.59 -7.32
CA PRO A 284 -1.62 -34.21 -8.49
C PRO A 284 -2.36 -33.20 -9.37
N VAL A 285 -1.63 -32.18 -9.84
CA VAL A 285 -2.16 -31.20 -10.80
C VAL A 285 -2.49 -31.90 -12.13
N PRO A 286 -3.67 -31.66 -12.73
CA PRO A 286 -4.01 -32.18 -14.05
C PRO A 286 -3.00 -31.79 -15.14
N GLU A 287 -2.81 -32.65 -16.14
CA GLU A 287 -1.90 -32.38 -17.28
C GLU A 287 -2.29 -31.11 -18.06
N ASN A 288 -3.59 -30.79 -18.08
CA ASN A 288 -4.20 -29.63 -18.72
C ASN A 288 -4.61 -28.55 -17.69
N GLY A 289 -3.95 -28.48 -16.54
CA GLY A 289 -4.27 -27.51 -15.48
C GLY A 289 -4.18 -26.05 -15.94
N LEU A 290 -4.65 -25.14 -15.08
CA LEU A 290 -4.66 -23.71 -15.39
C LEU A 290 -3.28 -23.07 -15.17
N ASN A 291 -2.92 -22.14 -16.05
CA ASN A 291 -1.84 -21.18 -15.83
C ASN A 291 -2.39 -19.91 -15.18
N LEU A 292 -1.80 -19.53 -14.05
CA LEU A 292 -2.26 -18.42 -13.22
C LEU A 292 -1.32 -17.21 -13.29
N LEU A 293 -1.89 -16.02 -13.43
CA LEU A 293 -1.18 -14.75 -13.22
C LEU A 293 -1.85 -13.98 -12.08
N VAL A 294 -1.12 -13.71 -11.01
CA VAL A 294 -1.60 -12.95 -9.85
C VAL A 294 -0.91 -11.61 -9.74
N ILE A 295 -1.68 -10.55 -9.61
CA ILE A 295 -1.21 -9.19 -9.31
C ILE A 295 -1.71 -8.90 -7.92
N GLY A 296 -0.81 -8.71 -6.96
CA GLY A 296 -1.23 -8.62 -5.56
C GLY A 296 -0.22 -8.00 -4.63
N ASP A 297 -0.63 -7.92 -3.36
CA ASP A 297 0.19 -7.45 -2.26
C ASP A 297 0.75 -8.59 -1.41
N SER A 298 1.25 -8.26 -0.22
CA SER A 298 2.00 -9.19 0.62
C SER A 298 1.14 -10.31 1.21
N PHE A 299 -0.19 -10.22 1.19
CA PHE A 299 -1.10 -11.28 1.66
C PHE A 299 -0.95 -12.58 0.88
N TYR A 300 -0.65 -12.48 -0.41
CA TYR A 300 -0.34 -13.63 -1.27
C TYR A 300 0.78 -14.52 -0.72
N PHE A 301 1.75 -13.97 0.03
CA PHE A 301 2.89 -14.75 0.50
C PHE A 301 2.50 -15.89 1.45
N ASN A 302 1.37 -15.81 2.17
CA ASN A 302 0.89 -16.96 2.95
C ASN A 302 0.55 -18.15 2.05
N TRP A 303 -0.11 -17.91 0.91
CA TRP A 303 -0.43 -18.96 -0.06
C TRP A 303 0.82 -19.53 -0.73
N GLN A 304 1.80 -18.66 -1.03
CA GLN A 304 3.09 -19.09 -1.56
C GLN A 304 3.87 -19.95 -0.56
N ASN A 305 3.92 -19.54 0.71
CA ASN A 305 4.64 -20.25 1.77
C ASN A 305 4.05 -21.65 2.05
N GLU A 306 2.72 -21.77 1.96
CA GLU A 306 2.01 -23.06 2.08
C GLU A 306 1.94 -23.84 0.75
N LYS A 307 2.66 -23.36 -0.28
CA LYS A 307 2.81 -24.03 -1.59
C LYS A 307 1.49 -24.33 -2.28
N ILE A 308 0.44 -23.56 -2.01
CA ILE A 308 -0.89 -23.80 -2.58
C ILE A 308 -0.80 -23.76 -4.10
N LEU A 309 -0.19 -22.72 -4.63
CA LEU A 309 -0.18 -22.46 -6.07
C LEU A 309 0.71 -23.44 -6.83
N LEU A 310 1.82 -23.86 -6.21
CA LEU A 310 2.70 -24.92 -6.71
C LEU A 310 1.96 -26.25 -6.91
N ASN A 311 0.93 -26.51 -6.11
CA ASN A 311 0.24 -27.80 -6.09
C ASN A 311 -1.20 -27.73 -6.60
N THR A 312 -1.68 -26.57 -7.06
CA THR A 312 -3.04 -26.39 -7.60
C THR A 312 -3.04 -25.98 -9.07
N PHE A 313 -2.01 -25.29 -9.55
CA PHE A 313 -1.93 -24.76 -10.92
C PHE A 313 -0.77 -25.39 -11.68
N SER A 314 -0.87 -25.46 -13.01
CA SER A 314 0.21 -26.01 -13.86
C SER A 314 1.42 -25.09 -13.95
N ASP A 315 1.18 -23.79 -13.98
CA ASP A 315 2.17 -22.73 -13.81
C ASP A 315 1.50 -21.56 -13.10
N SER A 316 2.28 -20.76 -12.38
CA SER A 316 1.77 -19.56 -11.73
C SER A 316 2.83 -18.47 -11.66
N GLN A 317 2.42 -17.22 -11.86
CA GLN A 317 3.27 -16.07 -11.63
C GLN A 317 2.62 -15.08 -10.67
N PHE A 318 3.45 -14.45 -9.86
CA PHE A 318 3.02 -13.41 -8.94
C PHE A 318 3.78 -12.12 -9.17
N TRP A 319 3.04 -11.10 -9.55
CA TRP A 319 3.51 -9.75 -9.80
C TRP A 319 3.24 -8.91 -8.56
N TYR A 320 4.19 -8.96 -7.64
CA TYR A 320 4.12 -8.23 -6.37
C TYR A 320 4.14 -6.73 -6.64
N TYR A 321 3.03 -6.07 -6.30
CA TYR A 321 2.78 -4.64 -6.56
C TYR A 321 2.95 -4.23 -8.03
N ASN A 322 2.67 -5.12 -8.98
CA ASN A 322 2.99 -4.92 -10.41
C ASN A 322 4.45 -4.47 -10.64
N LYS A 323 5.39 -4.95 -9.82
CA LYS A 323 6.78 -4.47 -9.83
C LYS A 323 7.78 -5.60 -9.84
N LEU A 324 7.67 -6.54 -8.91
CA LEU A 324 8.57 -7.69 -8.81
C LEU A 324 7.84 -8.93 -9.29
N VAL A 325 8.48 -9.72 -10.15
CA VAL A 325 7.91 -10.98 -10.67
C VAL A 325 8.49 -12.14 -9.88
N HIS A 326 7.61 -12.93 -9.28
CA HIS A 326 7.90 -14.22 -8.67
C HIS A 326 7.37 -15.34 -9.57
N ASN A 327 8.18 -16.38 -9.78
CA ASN A 327 7.78 -17.55 -10.56
C ASN A 327 6.98 -18.56 -9.71
N HIS A 328 6.60 -19.67 -10.33
CA HIS A 328 5.77 -20.71 -9.74
C HIS A 328 6.33 -21.36 -8.47
N VAL A 329 7.66 -21.37 -8.31
CA VAL A 329 8.33 -21.88 -7.10
C VAL A 329 8.61 -20.79 -6.07
N GLY A 330 8.12 -19.57 -6.31
CA GLY A 330 8.23 -18.41 -5.41
C GLY A 330 9.52 -17.60 -5.52
N ALA A 331 10.42 -17.95 -6.45
CA ALA A 331 11.67 -17.22 -6.66
C ALA A 331 11.43 -15.90 -7.39
N GLN A 332 12.03 -14.81 -6.91
CA GLN A 332 12.01 -13.53 -7.61
C GLN A 332 12.89 -13.61 -8.87
N VAL A 333 12.30 -13.38 -10.05
CA VAL A 333 12.91 -13.61 -11.37
C VAL A 333 13.02 -12.37 -12.25
N GLY A 334 12.68 -11.18 -11.74
CA GLY A 334 12.88 -9.91 -12.46
C GLY A 334 11.84 -8.84 -12.13
N LEU A 335 11.77 -7.82 -12.99
CA LEU A 335 10.81 -6.72 -12.87
C LEU A 335 9.62 -6.89 -13.84
N ALA A 336 8.44 -6.46 -13.42
CA ALA A 336 7.22 -6.55 -14.24
C ALA A 336 7.33 -5.68 -15.50
N LYS A 337 7.87 -4.46 -15.37
CA LYS A 337 8.11 -3.53 -16.49
C LYS A 337 9.04 -4.06 -17.60
N GLU A 338 9.79 -5.14 -17.34
CA GLU A 338 10.69 -5.77 -18.29
C GLU A 338 10.02 -6.93 -19.04
N ARG A 339 8.77 -7.27 -18.69
CA ARG A 339 7.99 -8.32 -19.33
C ARG A 339 7.21 -7.77 -20.51
N ASP A 340 7.05 -8.60 -21.54
CA ASP A 340 6.09 -8.34 -22.62
C ASP A 340 4.68 -8.69 -22.13
N LEU A 341 3.91 -7.67 -21.74
CA LEU A 341 2.59 -7.88 -21.14
C LEU A 341 1.70 -8.75 -22.03
N ARG A 342 1.72 -8.57 -23.35
CA ARG A 342 0.89 -9.36 -24.28
C ARG A 342 1.20 -10.85 -24.17
N SER A 343 2.47 -11.23 -24.23
CA SER A 343 2.92 -12.61 -24.06
C SER A 343 2.51 -13.19 -22.70
N GLU A 344 2.54 -12.37 -21.64
CA GLU A 344 2.18 -12.79 -20.29
C GLU A 344 0.67 -13.03 -20.14
N ILE A 345 -0.16 -12.24 -20.81
CA ILE A 345 -1.60 -12.49 -20.89
C ILE A 345 -1.91 -13.72 -21.77
N ASP A 346 -1.23 -13.87 -22.90
CA ASP A 346 -1.48 -14.96 -23.84
C ASP A 346 -1.19 -16.34 -23.24
N LYS A 347 -0.20 -16.47 -22.36
CA LYS A 347 0.12 -17.73 -21.65
C LYS A 347 -0.78 -18.03 -20.44
N SER A 348 -1.52 -17.04 -19.94
CA SER A 348 -2.33 -17.16 -18.71
C SER A 348 -3.77 -17.57 -19.04
N ASP A 349 -4.33 -18.53 -18.30
CA ASP A 349 -5.76 -18.90 -18.39
C ASP A 349 -6.60 -18.03 -17.45
N LEU A 350 -6.07 -17.76 -16.26
CA LEU A 350 -6.72 -17.03 -15.18
C LEU A 350 -5.82 -15.90 -14.67
N ILE A 351 -6.41 -14.72 -14.51
CA ILE A 351 -5.75 -13.54 -13.94
C ILE A 351 -6.46 -13.15 -12.66
N LEU A 352 -5.72 -13.02 -11.57
CA LEU A 352 -6.25 -12.55 -10.28
C LEU A 352 -5.65 -11.19 -9.94
N ILE A 353 -6.52 -10.24 -9.59
CA ILE A 353 -6.11 -8.99 -8.95
C ILE A 353 -6.48 -9.11 -7.47
N MET A 354 -5.49 -9.28 -6.61
CA MET A 354 -5.64 -9.39 -5.17
C MET A 354 -5.28 -8.05 -4.53
N ILE A 355 -6.18 -7.50 -3.71
CA ILE A 355 -5.94 -6.19 -3.11
C ILE A 355 -6.53 -6.04 -1.71
N THR A 356 -5.70 -5.64 -0.75
CA THR A 356 -6.12 -5.30 0.61
C THR A 356 -6.60 -3.86 0.78
N GLU A 357 -7.34 -3.62 1.87
CA GLU A 357 -7.97 -2.32 2.15
C GLU A 357 -6.99 -1.14 2.20
N ARG A 358 -5.76 -1.38 2.66
CA ARG A 358 -4.68 -0.38 2.72
C ARG A 358 -4.32 0.17 1.35
N PHE A 359 -4.50 -0.62 0.29
CA PHE A 359 -4.01 -0.30 -1.05
C PHE A 359 -5.11 -0.02 -2.05
N HIS A 360 -6.40 0.00 -1.69
CA HIS A 360 -7.47 0.24 -2.66
C HIS A 360 -7.21 1.46 -3.56
N GLN A 361 -6.74 2.59 -3.02
CA GLN A 361 -6.40 3.77 -3.84
C GLN A 361 -5.38 3.49 -4.96
N ASN A 362 -4.51 2.49 -4.76
CA ASN A 362 -3.48 2.00 -5.68
C ASN A 362 -3.95 0.83 -6.54
N PHE A 363 -5.26 0.67 -6.78
CA PHE A 363 -5.84 -0.50 -7.44
C PHE A 363 -4.97 -1.09 -8.56
N ALA A 364 -4.57 -2.35 -8.39
CA ALA A 364 -3.71 -3.14 -9.28
C ALA A 364 -2.33 -2.55 -9.61
N TRP A 365 -1.88 -1.51 -8.91
CA TRP A 365 -0.62 -0.80 -9.10
C TRP A 365 -0.33 -0.44 -10.57
N GLY A 366 -1.39 -0.07 -11.31
CA GLY A 366 -1.31 0.31 -12.71
C GLY A 366 -1.46 -0.83 -13.71
N PHE A 367 -1.44 -2.09 -13.28
CA PHE A 367 -1.63 -3.25 -14.17
C PHE A 367 -2.97 -3.19 -14.91
N ASP A 368 -4.04 -2.78 -14.22
CA ASP A 368 -5.37 -2.60 -14.82
C ASP A 368 -5.34 -1.59 -15.98
N THR A 369 -4.57 -0.53 -15.80
CA THR A 369 -4.41 0.56 -16.77
C THR A 369 -3.56 0.12 -17.96
N GLU A 370 -2.46 -0.61 -17.69
CA GLU A 370 -1.59 -1.20 -18.72
C GLU A 370 -2.36 -2.23 -19.56
N LEU A 371 -3.18 -3.06 -18.92
CA LEU A 371 -4.01 -4.06 -19.58
C LEU A 371 -5.14 -3.42 -20.39
N TYR A 372 -5.76 -2.35 -19.88
CA TYR A 372 -6.73 -1.58 -20.64
C TYR A 372 -6.10 -0.97 -21.89
N GLU A 373 -4.95 -0.31 -21.75
CA GLU A 373 -4.23 0.32 -22.87
C GLU A 373 -3.75 -0.70 -23.90
N LEU A 374 -3.38 -1.92 -23.48
CA LEU A 374 -3.02 -3.03 -24.38
C LEU A 374 -4.17 -3.40 -25.33
N PHE A 375 -5.41 -3.43 -24.83
CA PHE A 375 -6.58 -3.80 -25.64
C PHE A 375 -7.29 -2.60 -26.28
N TYR A 376 -7.17 -1.42 -25.68
CA TYR A 376 -7.86 -0.20 -26.06
C TYR A 376 -6.90 1.00 -26.15
N PRO A 377 -5.88 0.93 -27.03
CA PRO A 377 -4.84 1.95 -27.09
C PRO A 377 -5.40 3.35 -27.39
N GLY A 378 -4.91 4.35 -26.66
CA GLY A 378 -5.27 5.75 -26.79
C GLY A 378 -6.66 6.11 -26.24
N ARG A 379 -7.33 5.20 -25.52
CA ARG A 379 -8.67 5.45 -24.95
C ARG A 379 -8.64 6.06 -23.55
N ILE A 380 -7.50 6.02 -22.86
CA ILE A 380 -7.36 6.65 -21.54
C ILE A 380 -7.19 8.16 -21.72
N GLN A 381 -8.07 8.95 -21.08
CA GLN A 381 -7.93 10.40 -21.09
C GLN A 381 -6.73 10.83 -20.26
N ARG A 382 -6.05 11.91 -20.67
CA ARG A 382 -4.86 12.40 -19.95
C ARG A 382 -5.16 12.77 -18.50
N LYS A 383 -6.34 13.33 -18.23
CA LYS A 383 -6.82 13.60 -16.86
C LYS A 383 -6.81 12.33 -16.00
N ASP A 384 -7.38 11.24 -16.51
CA ASP A 384 -7.50 9.96 -15.80
C ASP A 384 -6.13 9.29 -15.60
N TYR A 385 -5.26 9.39 -16.61
CA TYR A 385 -3.87 8.95 -16.51
C TYR A 385 -3.16 9.61 -15.32
N PHE A 386 -3.16 10.94 -15.23
CA PHE A 386 -2.49 11.64 -14.13
C PHE A 386 -3.18 11.43 -12.78
N LEU A 387 -4.51 11.34 -12.74
CA LEU A 387 -5.26 10.98 -11.53
C LEU A 387 -4.90 9.58 -11.02
N ASN A 388 -4.59 8.64 -11.91
CA ASN A 388 -4.10 7.32 -11.52
C ASN A 388 -2.66 7.38 -10.99
N GLN A 389 -1.77 8.12 -11.66
CA GLN A 389 -0.36 8.27 -11.28
C GLN A 389 -0.17 8.90 -9.88
N VAL A 390 -0.98 9.91 -9.52
CA VAL A 390 -0.88 10.53 -8.18
C VAL A 390 -1.35 9.62 -7.05
N ARG A 391 -2.12 8.56 -7.36
CA ARG A 391 -2.61 7.62 -6.36
C ARG A 391 -1.61 6.50 -6.09
N ILE A 392 -1.07 5.87 -7.15
CA ILE A 392 -0.29 4.63 -7.07
C ILE A 392 1.03 4.77 -6.26
N GLY A 393 1.56 5.99 -6.11
CA GLY A 393 2.77 6.23 -5.33
C GLY A 393 2.52 6.36 -3.83
N ASN A 394 2.72 5.29 -3.03
CA ASN A 394 2.44 5.28 -1.57
C ASN A 394 2.93 6.52 -0.80
N LEU A 395 4.24 6.83 -0.87
CA LEU A 395 4.80 7.96 -0.12
C LEU A 395 4.22 9.30 -0.56
N GLU A 396 3.99 9.45 -1.86
CA GLU A 396 3.41 10.66 -2.41
C GLU A 396 1.93 10.79 -2.06
N PHE A 397 1.16 9.71 -2.15
CA PHE A 397 -0.23 9.69 -1.74
C PHE A 397 -0.38 10.11 -0.28
N ILE A 398 0.48 9.61 0.62
CA ILE A 398 0.49 10.02 2.03
C ILE A 398 0.85 11.50 2.19
N ARG A 399 1.80 12.04 1.42
CA ARG A 399 2.07 13.49 1.38
C ARG A 399 0.82 14.27 0.98
N ILE A 400 0.17 13.90 -0.12
CA ILE A 400 -1.03 14.56 -0.65
C ILE A 400 -2.18 14.47 0.36
N TYR A 401 -2.33 13.33 1.04
CA TYR A 401 -3.29 13.15 2.12
C TYR A 401 -3.04 14.11 3.29
N ASN A 402 -1.79 14.25 3.74
CA ASN A 402 -1.43 15.18 4.79
C ASN A 402 -1.63 16.65 4.37
N ASP A 403 -1.35 16.98 3.10
CA ASP A 403 -1.64 18.29 2.52
C ASP A 403 -3.15 18.57 2.56
N ALA A 404 -3.98 17.59 2.17
CA ALA A 404 -5.45 17.71 2.17
C ALA A 404 -5.98 17.98 3.59
N LYS A 405 -5.48 17.25 4.60
CA LYS A 405 -5.83 17.45 6.01
C LYS A 405 -5.43 18.84 6.50
N THR A 406 -4.23 19.30 6.16
CA THR A 406 -3.72 20.64 6.53
C THR A 406 -4.53 21.75 5.89
N ALA A 407 -4.89 21.59 4.61
CA ALA A 407 -5.72 22.53 3.86
C ALA A 407 -7.22 22.45 4.20
N ARG A 408 -7.65 21.45 5.00
CA ARG A 408 -9.06 21.14 5.29
C ARG A 408 -9.88 20.92 4.00
N MET A 409 -9.29 20.23 3.04
CA MET A 409 -9.85 19.94 1.73
C MET A 409 -10.16 18.43 1.62
N PRO A 410 -11.25 18.03 0.92
CA PRO A 410 -11.47 16.62 0.58
C PRO A 410 -10.27 16.03 -0.18
N LEU A 411 -9.89 14.80 0.17
CA LEU A 411 -8.72 14.15 -0.44
C LEU A 411 -8.83 14.06 -1.97
N GLN A 412 -10.02 13.71 -2.47
CA GLN A 412 -10.31 13.65 -3.91
C GLN A 412 -10.01 14.97 -4.64
N GLU A 413 -10.33 16.12 -4.02
CA GLU A 413 -10.10 17.43 -4.60
C GLU A 413 -8.60 17.76 -4.61
N ARG A 414 -7.89 17.45 -3.51
CA ARG A 414 -6.45 17.65 -3.43
C ARG A 414 -5.67 16.77 -4.43
N LEU A 415 -6.13 15.53 -4.66
CA LEU A 415 -5.60 14.64 -5.71
C LEU A 415 -5.83 15.21 -7.10
N ALA A 416 -7.02 15.74 -7.38
CA ALA A 416 -7.33 16.37 -8.66
C ALA A 416 -6.45 17.60 -8.94
N LEU A 417 -6.17 18.41 -7.92
CA LEU A 417 -5.23 19.53 -8.04
C LEU A 417 -3.80 19.07 -8.35
N GLU A 418 -3.33 18.00 -7.69
CA GLU A 418 -1.99 17.44 -7.97
C GLU A 418 -1.91 16.89 -9.40
N ALA A 419 -2.92 16.13 -9.83
CA ALA A 419 -2.99 15.58 -11.17
C ALA A 419 -3.01 16.69 -12.23
N LYS A 420 -3.77 17.76 -11.97
CA LYS A 420 -3.83 18.94 -12.84
C LYS A 420 -2.49 19.66 -12.95
N PHE A 421 -1.74 19.78 -11.85
CA PHE A 421 -0.39 20.34 -11.87
C PHE A 421 0.57 19.51 -12.74
N ARG A 422 0.57 18.18 -12.57
CA ARG A 422 1.39 17.27 -13.40
C ARG A 422 1.02 17.30 -14.87
N MET A 423 -0.28 17.39 -15.14
CA MET A 423 -0.80 17.50 -16.49
C MET A 423 -0.35 18.81 -17.16
N PHE A 424 -0.26 19.90 -16.41
CA PHE A 424 0.29 21.16 -16.90
C PHE A 424 1.77 21.06 -17.26
N ASP A 425 2.58 20.45 -16.40
CA ASP A 425 4.00 20.19 -16.68
C ASP A 425 4.21 19.30 -17.92
N ASP A 426 3.35 18.30 -18.10
CA ASP A 426 3.37 17.42 -19.28
C ASP A 426 2.92 18.15 -20.55
N TRP A 427 1.85 18.94 -20.49
CA TRP A 427 1.38 19.76 -21.62
C TRP A 427 2.43 20.77 -22.11
N GLN A 428 3.23 21.33 -21.21
CA GLN A 428 4.32 22.22 -21.61
C GLN A 428 5.41 21.52 -22.41
N LYS A 429 5.65 20.22 -22.14
CA LYS A 429 6.67 19.41 -22.81
C LYS A 429 6.12 18.71 -24.06
N HIS A 430 4.86 18.31 -24.02
CA HIS A 430 4.18 17.46 -25.01
C HIS A 430 2.79 18.01 -25.38
N PRO A 431 2.68 19.24 -25.87
CA PRO A 431 1.38 19.87 -26.16
C PRO A 431 0.57 19.12 -27.24
N GLU A 432 1.23 18.31 -28.08
CA GLU A 432 0.62 17.47 -29.11
C GLU A 432 -0.27 16.36 -28.56
N LEU A 433 -0.06 15.94 -27.31
CA LEU A 433 -0.83 14.89 -26.64
C LEU A 433 -2.18 15.39 -26.10
N TYR A 434 -2.45 16.69 -26.23
CA TYR A 434 -3.64 17.37 -25.73
C TYR A 434 -4.50 17.86 -26.88
N THR A 435 -5.34 16.96 -27.41
CA THR A 435 -6.23 17.26 -28.53
C THR A 435 -7.61 17.77 -28.10
N ASP A 436 -8.04 17.43 -26.87
CA ASP A 436 -9.32 17.89 -26.34
C ASP A 436 -9.30 19.40 -26.06
N LYS A 437 -10.27 20.11 -26.62
CA LYS A 437 -10.37 21.58 -26.50
C LYS A 437 -10.47 22.03 -25.05
N ASN A 438 -11.27 21.34 -24.22
CA ASN A 438 -11.49 21.76 -22.84
C ASN A 438 -10.22 21.57 -22.01
N LEU A 439 -9.51 20.45 -22.17
CA LEU A 439 -8.23 20.23 -21.51
C LEU A 439 -7.20 21.29 -21.91
N VAL A 440 -7.10 21.63 -23.19
CA VAL A 440 -6.17 22.69 -23.63
C VAL A 440 -6.54 24.05 -23.05
N ILE A 441 -7.84 24.39 -22.99
CA ILE A 441 -8.31 25.62 -22.33
C ILE A 441 -7.91 25.61 -20.86
N GLU A 442 -8.08 24.50 -20.14
CA GLU A 442 -7.66 24.41 -18.74
C GLU A 442 -6.16 24.64 -18.55
N MET A 443 -5.32 24.09 -19.44
CA MET A 443 -3.87 24.32 -19.40
C MET A 443 -3.51 25.78 -19.71
N LEU A 444 -4.22 26.42 -20.64
CA LEU A 444 -4.06 27.85 -20.93
C LEU A 444 -4.48 28.71 -19.74
N MET A 445 -5.58 28.39 -19.06
CA MET A 445 -6.00 29.09 -17.83
C MET A 445 -4.91 29.01 -16.77
N MET A 446 -4.26 27.85 -16.60
CA MET A 446 -3.13 27.70 -15.68
C MET A 446 -1.92 28.54 -16.10
N ALA A 447 -1.57 28.55 -17.39
CA ALA A 447 -0.48 29.37 -17.91
C ALA A 447 -0.71 30.87 -17.68
N ILE A 448 -1.94 31.35 -17.91
CA ILE A 448 -2.33 32.74 -17.69
C ILE A 448 -2.24 33.09 -16.20
N LYS A 449 -2.80 32.23 -15.33
CA LYS A 449 -2.78 32.43 -13.88
C LYS A 449 -1.36 32.41 -13.29
N GLY A 450 -0.45 31.63 -13.88
CA GLY A 450 0.96 31.59 -13.54
C GLY A 450 1.78 32.80 -14.02
N SER A 451 1.20 33.69 -14.82
CA SER A 451 1.83 34.93 -15.30
C SER A 451 1.26 36.13 -14.54
N PRO A 452 2.00 36.73 -13.58
CA PRO A 452 1.48 37.80 -12.74
C PRO A 452 0.91 39.00 -13.52
N ASP A 453 1.61 39.43 -14.57
CA ASP A 453 1.19 40.56 -15.39
C ASP A 453 -0.08 40.26 -16.21
N TRP A 454 -0.17 39.05 -16.79
CA TRP A 454 -1.34 38.65 -17.54
C TRP A 454 -2.54 38.48 -16.60
N TYR A 455 -2.35 37.82 -15.46
CA TYR A 455 -3.41 37.62 -14.49
C TYR A 455 -3.93 38.95 -13.90
N ALA A 456 -3.06 39.92 -13.64
CA ALA A 456 -3.49 41.27 -13.26
C ALA A 456 -4.37 41.92 -14.36
N GLY A 457 -4.05 41.68 -15.62
CA GLY A 457 -4.90 42.05 -16.76
C GLY A 457 -6.27 41.36 -16.76
N ILE A 458 -6.32 40.07 -16.41
CA ILE A 458 -7.59 39.32 -16.25
C ILE A 458 -8.46 39.97 -15.18
N GLN A 459 -7.91 40.26 -14.00
CA GLN A 459 -8.67 40.85 -12.89
C GLN A 459 -9.24 42.23 -13.26
N LYS A 460 -8.49 43.03 -14.01
CA LYS A 460 -8.99 44.31 -14.54
C LYS A 460 -10.15 44.11 -15.52
N LYS A 461 -9.99 43.22 -16.51
CA LYS A 461 -11.06 42.90 -17.49
C LYS A 461 -12.30 42.33 -16.81
N ALA A 462 -12.14 41.48 -15.80
CA ALA A 462 -13.23 40.88 -15.03
C ALA A 462 -14.07 41.95 -14.32
N LYS A 463 -13.38 42.89 -13.66
CA LYS A 463 -14.01 44.06 -13.00
C LYS A 463 -14.76 44.95 -14.00
N ASP A 464 -14.15 45.24 -15.15
CA ASP A 464 -14.77 46.09 -16.18
C ASP A 464 -16.03 45.42 -16.78
N ARG A 465 -16.03 44.09 -16.90
CA ARG A 465 -17.14 43.28 -17.43
C ARG A 465 -18.16 42.82 -16.40
N LYS A 466 -17.92 43.06 -15.11
CA LYS A 466 -18.77 42.61 -13.98
C LYS A 466 -18.98 41.09 -13.95
N ILE A 467 -17.93 40.34 -14.25
CA ILE A 467 -17.90 38.87 -14.17
C ILE A 467 -16.83 38.41 -13.17
N SER A 468 -16.79 37.12 -12.84
CA SER A 468 -15.76 36.58 -11.94
C SER A 468 -14.38 36.51 -12.61
N ASP A 469 -13.31 36.51 -11.81
CA ASP A 469 -11.94 36.31 -12.29
C ASP A 469 -11.82 35.00 -13.08
N ASP A 470 -12.44 33.91 -12.61
CA ASP A 470 -12.41 32.60 -13.26
C ASP A 470 -13.17 32.58 -14.59
N GLU A 471 -14.30 33.28 -14.69
CA GLU A 471 -15.07 33.42 -15.93
C GLU A 471 -14.29 34.22 -16.97
N MET A 472 -13.67 35.34 -16.56
CA MET A 472 -12.81 36.12 -17.45
C MET A 472 -11.55 35.34 -17.87
N LEU A 473 -10.96 34.58 -16.95
CA LEU A 473 -9.81 33.71 -17.21
C LEU A 473 -10.14 32.68 -18.29
N ARG A 474 -11.32 32.06 -18.22
CA ARG A 474 -11.79 31.12 -19.23
C ARG A 474 -11.97 31.79 -20.60
N ILE A 475 -12.60 32.96 -20.65
CA ILE A 475 -12.82 33.72 -21.90
C ILE A 475 -11.48 34.05 -22.58
N ASP A 476 -10.50 34.55 -21.83
CA ASP A 476 -9.18 34.87 -22.39
C ASP A 476 -8.45 33.60 -22.84
N ALA A 477 -8.54 32.49 -22.09
CA ALA A 477 -7.96 31.21 -22.48
C ALA A 477 -8.58 30.64 -23.77
N GLU A 478 -9.91 30.75 -23.93
CA GLU A 478 -10.62 30.39 -25.15
C GLU A 478 -10.17 31.23 -26.35
N TRP A 479 -10.01 32.55 -26.16
CA TRP A 479 -9.48 33.42 -27.20
C TRP A 479 -8.05 33.03 -27.63
N VAL A 480 -7.16 32.74 -26.67
CA VAL A 480 -5.79 32.28 -26.96
C VAL A 480 -5.80 30.96 -27.74
N TYR A 481 -6.67 30.03 -27.36
CA TYR A 481 -6.84 28.78 -28.09
C TYR A 481 -7.23 29.03 -29.54
N GLU A 482 -8.23 29.87 -29.79
CA GLU A 482 -8.70 30.19 -31.15
C GLU A 482 -7.62 30.84 -32.02
N GLN A 483 -6.85 31.79 -31.46
CA GLN A 483 -5.72 32.41 -32.16
C GLN A 483 -4.67 31.36 -32.57
N LYS A 484 -4.34 30.43 -31.67
CA LYS A 484 -3.39 29.34 -31.97
C LYS A 484 -3.91 28.41 -33.06
N GLN A 485 -5.21 28.13 -33.13
CA GLN A 485 -5.79 27.29 -34.17
C GLN A 485 -5.84 28.00 -35.53
N GLN A 486 -6.12 29.31 -35.56
CA GLN A 486 -6.09 30.10 -36.78
C GLN A 486 -4.68 30.11 -37.41
N ASN A 487 -3.64 30.24 -36.60
CA ASN A 487 -2.24 30.23 -37.05
C ASN A 487 -1.74 28.85 -37.52
N LYS A 488 -2.49 27.76 -37.27
CA LYS A 488 -2.15 26.40 -37.72
C LYS A 488 -2.76 26.02 -39.08
N LYS A 489 -3.69 26.81 -39.62
CA LYS A 489 -4.24 26.53 -40.97
C LYS A 489 -3.19 26.93 -42.02
N PRO A 490 -2.79 26.03 -42.94
CA PRO A 490 -1.93 26.43 -44.06
C PRO A 490 -2.66 27.47 -44.91
N SER A 491 -1.93 28.52 -45.27
CA SER A 491 -2.39 29.63 -46.13
C SER A 491 -2.83 29.16 -47.51
#